data_AF-A0A8I2B3P5-F1
#
_entry.id   AF-A0A8I2B3P5-F1
#
_cell.length_a   1.000
_cell.length_b   1.000
_cell.length_c   1.000
_cell.angle_alpha   90.00
_cell.angle_beta   90.00
_cell.angle_gamma   90.00
#
_symmetry.space_group_name_H-M   'P 1'
#
loop_
_entity.id
_entity.type
_entity.pdbx_description
1 polymer ?
#
loop_
_entity_poly.entity_id
_entity_poly.type
_entity_poly.pdbx_seq_one_letter_code
_entity_poly.pdbx_strand_id
1 'polypeptide(L)'
;RLLEENPALQVGDFVEDQIDAVTFDRITTQTAKQVIVQTVREAERAMVVDQFREQEGEIITGVAKKVHRDSIILDLGNNAEAMLAREDMLPRENFRPGDRNRGVLYAVRPEARGAQLFVTRSQPEMLVALFRIEVPAIVEELIEIK
;
A
#
# COMPACT_ATOMS: atom_id res chain seq x y z
N ARG A 1 32.44 30.98 -19.17
CA ARG A 1 32.24 29.80 -20.05
C ARG A 1 30.76 29.48 -20.25
N LEU A 2 30.03 28.87 -19.30
CA LEU A 2 28.59 28.57 -19.50
C LEU A 2 27.67 29.82 -19.51
N LEU A 3 27.99 30.84 -18.70
CA LEU A 3 27.28 32.14 -18.72
C LEU A 3 27.55 32.97 -19.99
N GLU A 4 28.60 32.66 -20.76
CA GLU A 4 28.90 33.36 -22.03
C GLU A 4 28.12 32.77 -23.21
N GLU A 5 27.64 31.53 -23.09
CA GLU A 5 26.93 30.81 -24.16
C GLU A 5 25.40 30.96 -24.04
N ASN A 6 24.87 31.32 -22.86
CA ASN A 6 23.44 31.59 -22.65
C ASN A 6 23.23 32.72 -21.63
N PRO A 7 22.96 33.97 -22.08
CA PRO A 7 22.82 35.14 -21.21
C PRO A 7 21.55 35.17 -20.34
N ALA A 8 20.69 34.15 -20.43
CA ALA A 8 19.49 33.99 -19.61
C ALA A 8 19.72 33.14 -18.33
N LEU A 9 20.90 32.51 -18.19
CA LEU A 9 21.22 31.65 -17.06
C LEU A 9 21.55 32.47 -15.81
N GLN A 10 20.90 32.12 -14.70
CA GLN A 10 21.15 32.72 -13.39
C GLN A 10 22.01 31.81 -12.51
N VAL A 11 22.67 32.43 -11.52
CA VAL A 11 23.46 31.70 -10.52
C VAL A 11 22.50 30.85 -9.68
N GLY A 12 22.54 29.53 -9.88
CA GLY A 12 21.63 28.57 -9.25
C GLY A 12 20.89 27.67 -10.24
N ASP A 13 20.96 27.98 -11.54
CA ASP A 13 20.32 27.17 -12.57
C ASP A 13 21.10 25.86 -12.83
N PHE A 14 20.36 24.77 -13.03
CA PHE A 14 20.90 23.49 -13.48
C PHE A 14 21.00 23.49 -15.00
N VAL A 15 22.22 23.48 -15.52
CA VAL A 15 22.50 23.31 -16.95
C VAL A 15 22.81 21.84 -17.21
N GLU A 16 21.99 21.18 -18.03
CA GLU A 16 22.22 19.80 -18.45
C GLU A 16 23.10 19.77 -19.70
N ASP A 17 24.31 19.22 -19.57
CA ASP A 17 25.18 18.95 -20.72
C ASP A 17 24.72 17.66 -21.41
N GLN A 18 24.36 17.76 -22.69
CA GLN A 18 23.98 16.59 -23.49
C GLN A 18 25.22 15.73 -23.79
N ILE A 19 25.15 14.46 -23.37
CA ILE A 19 26.16 13.43 -23.64
C ILE A 19 25.61 12.44 -24.67
N ASP A 20 26.51 11.85 -25.45
CA ASP A 20 26.16 10.88 -26.49
C ASP A 20 25.38 9.67 -25.93
N ALA A 21 24.39 9.21 -26.69
CA ALA A 21 23.55 8.10 -26.31
C ALA A 21 24.34 6.78 -26.24
N VAL A 22 24.21 6.05 -25.13
CA VAL A 22 24.81 4.72 -24.97
C VAL A 22 24.20 3.74 -25.97
N THR A 23 25.02 3.04 -26.75
CA THR A 23 24.56 1.97 -27.65
C THR A 23 24.02 0.78 -26.85
N PHE A 24 22.77 0.40 -27.13
CA PHE A 24 22.12 -0.75 -26.48
C PHE A 24 22.66 -2.08 -27.02
N ASP A 25 23.55 -2.71 -26.25
CA ASP A 25 23.93 -4.11 -26.43
C ASP A 25 22.86 -5.07 -25.87
N ARG A 26 22.95 -6.36 -26.23
CA ARG A 26 22.04 -7.42 -25.72
C ARG A 26 21.97 -7.46 -24.19
N ILE A 27 23.09 -7.23 -23.52
CA ILE A 27 23.19 -7.22 -22.05
C ILE A 27 22.46 -6.01 -21.48
N THR A 28 22.73 -4.80 -21.99
CA THR A 28 22.08 -3.57 -21.54
C THR A 28 20.57 -3.56 -21.81
N THR A 29 20.11 -4.21 -22.88
CA THR A 29 18.67 -4.37 -23.17
C THR A 29 17.97 -5.28 -22.15
N GLN A 30 18.62 -6.36 -21.71
CA GLN A 30 18.08 -7.22 -20.65
C GLN A 30 18.05 -6.50 -19.30
N THR A 31 19.11 -5.76 -18.97
CA THR A 31 19.16 -4.91 -17.77
C THR A 31 18.08 -3.83 -17.82
N ALA A 32 17.89 -3.16 -18.96
CA ALA A 32 16.84 -2.16 -19.14
C ALA A 32 15.45 -2.78 -18.93
N LYS A 33 15.17 -3.97 -19.47
CA LYS A 33 13.91 -4.68 -19.21
C LYS A 33 13.72 -4.95 -17.71
N GLN A 34 14.77 -5.37 -17.02
CA GLN A 34 14.70 -5.64 -15.58
C GLN A 34 14.42 -4.36 -14.78
N VAL A 35 15.10 -3.26 -15.11
CA VAL A 35 14.88 -1.94 -14.48
C VAL A 35 13.46 -1.47 -14.73
N ILE A 36 12.96 -1.56 -15.97
CA ILE A 36 11.57 -1.17 -16.30
C ILE A 36 10.57 -1.97 -15.45
N VAL A 37 10.72 -3.30 -15.37
CA VAL A 37 9.82 -4.13 -14.56
C VAL A 37 9.92 -3.79 -13.06
N GLN A 38 11.12 -3.45 -12.57
CA GLN A 38 11.30 -2.99 -11.19
C GLN A 38 10.59 -1.66 -10.94
N THR A 39 10.81 -0.67 -11.80
CA THR A 39 10.16 0.66 -11.70
C THR A 39 8.63 0.55 -11.79
N VAL A 40 8.10 -0.29 -12.68
CA VAL A 40 6.65 -0.54 -12.77
C VAL A 40 6.12 -1.13 -11.47
N ARG A 41 6.81 -2.13 -10.90
CA ARG A 41 6.42 -2.73 -9.61
C ARG A 41 6.50 -1.73 -8.45
N GLU A 42 7.49 -0.83 -8.46
CA GLU A 42 7.62 0.22 -7.46
C GLU A 42 6.48 1.24 -7.56
N ALA A 43 6.12 1.63 -8.78
CA ALA A 43 4.96 2.50 -9.03
C ALA A 43 3.65 1.84 -8.57
N GLU A 44 3.41 0.56 -8.91
CA GLU A 44 2.24 -0.20 -8.45
C GLU A 44 2.17 -0.25 -6.91
N ARG A 45 3.31 -0.44 -6.23
CA ARG A 45 3.35 -0.44 -4.75
C ARG A 45 3.00 0.92 -4.17
N ALA A 46 3.54 2.00 -4.71
CA ALA A 46 3.25 3.35 -4.25
C ALA A 46 1.76 3.66 -4.40
N MET A 47 1.16 3.28 -5.54
CA MET A 47 -0.27 3.45 -5.77
C MET A 47 -1.14 2.70 -4.76
N VAL A 48 -0.78 1.46 -4.41
CA VAL A 48 -1.52 0.69 -3.38
C VAL A 48 -1.41 1.37 -2.02
N VAL A 49 -0.21 1.83 -1.63
CA VAL A 49 -0.05 2.54 -0.35
C VAL A 49 -0.92 3.79 -0.31
N ASP A 50 -0.88 4.61 -1.35
CA ASP A 50 -1.64 5.85 -1.40
C ASP A 50 -3.15 5.59 -1.38
N GLN A 51 -3.63 4.55 -2.08
CA GLN A 51 -5.04 4.17 -2.08
C GLN A 51 -5.55 3.76 -0.68
N PHE A 52 -4.78 2.95 0.04
CA PHE A 52 -5.22 2.40 1.33
C PHE A 52 -4.89 3.32 2.51
N ARG A 53 -4.03 4.33 2.32
CA ARG A 53 -3.73 5.32 3.35
C ARG A 53 -4.95 6.14 3.75
N GLU A 54 -5.83 6.44 2.81
CA GLU A 54 -7.09 7.14 3.08
C GLU A 54 -8.12 6.27 3.81
N GLN A 55 -7.99 4.94 3.69
CA GLN A 55 -8.91 3.95 4.28
C GLN A 55 -8.43 3.42 5.64
N GLU A 56 -7.37 4.00 6.21
CA GLU A 56 -6.86 3.64 7.53
C GLU A 56 -7.93 3.95 8.60
N GLY A 57 -8.26 2.95 9.41
CA GLY A 57 -9.35 3.00 10.39
C GLY A 57 -10.71 2.51 9.88
N GLU A 58 -10.83 2.15 8.59
CA GLU A 58 -12.07 1.64 8.02
C GLU A 58 -12.12 0.10 7.99
N ILE A 59 -13.34 -0.44 7.94
CA ILE A 59 -13.56 -1.88 7.77
C ILE A 59 -13.39 -2.23 6.30
N ILE A 60 -12.32 -2.95 6.00
CA ILE A 60 -12.08 -3.55 4.69
C ILE A 60 -12.54 -4.99 4.66
N THR A 61 -12.83 -5.49 3.46
CA THR A 61 -13.23 -6.88 3.21
C THR A 61 -12.24 -7.54 2.29
N GLY A 62 -11.75 -8.73 2.68
CA GLY A 62 -10.79 -9.49 1.89
C GLY A 62 -11.09 -10.98 1.90
N VAL A 63 -10.47 -11.71 0.97
CA VAL A 63 -10.59 -13.17 0.87
C VAL A 63 -9.29 -13.82 1.36
N ALA A 64 -9.39 -14.78 2.28
CA ALA A 64 -8.22 -15.51 2.76
C ALA A 64 -7.56 -16.29 1.62
N LYS A 65 -6.35 -15.88 1.24
CA LYS A 65 -5.56 -16.51 0.17
C LYS A 65 -4.62 -17.56 0.74
N LYS A 66 -3.93 -17.24 1.82
CA LYS A 66 -3.03 -18.14 2.53
C LYS A 66 -3.26 -18.05 4.03
N VAL A 67 -3.27 -19.22 4.67
CA VAL A 67 -3.36 -19.33 6.13
C VAL A 67 -2.05 -19.92 6.62
N HIS A 68 -1.27 -19.13 7.35
CA HIS A 68 -0.08 -19.58 8.06
C HIS A 68 -0.44 -19.89 9.53
N ARG A 69 0.54 -20.43 10.27
CA ARG A 69 0.34 -20.74 11.70
C ARG A 69 0.09 -19.48 12.53
N ASP A 70 0.80 -18.40 12.20
CA ASP A 70 0.85 -17.18 13.01
C ASP A 70 0.18 -15.97 12.33
N SER A 71 -0.13 -16.08 11.03
CA SER A 71 -0.79 -15.00 10.28
C SER A 71 -1.65 -15.52 9.13
N ILE A 72 -2.55 -14.69 8.63
CA ILE A 72 -3.39 -14.97 7.48
C ILE A 72 -3.19 -13.87 6.47
N ILE A 73 -2.97 -14.25 5.21
CA ILE A 73 -2.87 -13.32 4.10
C ILE A 73 -4.24 -13.23 3.43
N LEU A 74 -4.84 -12.06 3.50
CA LEU A 74 -6.09 -11.67 2.86
C LEU A 74 -5.79 -10.96 1.54
N ASP A 75 -6.51 -11.31 0.49
CA ASP A 75 -6.50 -10.63 -0.80
C ASP A 75 -7.64 -9.60 -0.81
N LEU A 76 -7.30 -8.33 -1.03
CA LEU A 76 -8.25 -7.22 -1.09
C LEU A 76 -8.62 -6.83 -2.53
N GLY A 77 -8.00 -7.46 -3.53
CA GLY A 77 -8.08 -7.03 -4.93
C GLY A 77 -7.02 -5.98 -5.28
N ASN A 78 -6.91 -5.63 -6.56
CA ASN A 78 -5.95 -4.65 -7.10
C ASN A 78 -4.48 -4.89 -6.68
N ASN A 79 -4.05 -6.15 -6.60
CA ASN A 79 -2.71 -6.55 -6.15
C ASN A 79 -2.36 -6.10 -4.71
N ALA A 80 -3.37 -5.76 -3.89
CA ALA A 80 -3.19 -5.42 -2.50
C ALA A 80 -3.40 -6.66 -1.61
N GLU A 81 -2.40 -6.93 -0.76
CA GLU A 81 -2.44 -8.01 0.21
C GLU A 81 -2.45 -7.43 1.63
N ALA A 82 -3.34 -7.96 2.46
CA ALA A 82 -3.39 -7.65 3.88
C ALA A 82 -2.96 -8.84 4.72
N MET A 83 -2.34 -8.55 5.84
CA MET A 83 -1.97 -9.53 6.85
C MET A 83 -2.85 -9.33 8.08
N LEU A 84 -3.47 -10.42 8.51
CA LEU A 84 -4.16 -10.54 9.78
C LEU A 84 -3.30 -11.42 10.69
N ALA A 85 -2.72 -10.84 11.73
CA ALA A 85 -1.93 -11.58 12.70
C ALA A 85 -2.82 -12.45 13.60
N ARG A 86 -2.30 -13.56 14.12
CA ARG A 86 -3.10 -14.47 14.97
C ARG A 86 -3.52 -13.85 16.30
N GLU A 87 -2.76 -12.90 16.82
CA GLU A 87 -3.11 -12.09 17.99
C GLU A 87 -4.21 -11.06 17.71
N ASP A 88 -4.31 -10.62 16.45
CA ASP A 88 -5.33 -9.69 15.95
C ASP A 88 -6.64 -10.40 15.58
N MET A 89 -6.70 -11.73 15.71
CA MET A 89 -7.90 -12.55 15.49
C MET A 89 -8.68 -12.81 16.78
N LEU A 90 -9.98 -13.07 16.65
CA LEU A 90 -10.77 -13.52 17.78
C LEU A 90 -10.40 -14.98 18.14
N PRO A 91 -10.31 -15.34 19.44
CA PRO A 91 -9.81 -16.65 19.88
C PRO A 91 -10.54 -17.89 19.35
N ARG A 92 -11.78 -17.74 18.88
CA ARG A 92 -12.63 -18.83 18.37
C ARG A 92 -12.87 -18.77 16.87
N GLU A 93 -12.27 -17.80 16.17
CA GLU A 93 -12.35 -17.73 14.72
C GLU A 93 -11.36 -18.70 14.08
N ASN A 94 -11.88 -19.53 13.17
CA ASN A 94 -11.08 -20.39 12.33
C ASN A 94 -11.36 -20.03 10.88
N PHE A 95 -10.32 -19.55 10.19
CA PHE A 95 -10.40 -19.18 8.80
C PHE A 95 -9.75 -20.23 7.92
N ARG A 96 -10.35 -20.47 6.76
CA ARG A 96 -9.84 -21.34 5.71
C ARG A 96 -9.51 -20.50 4.48
N PRO A 97 -8.57 -20.96 3.64
CA PRO A 97 -8.38 -20.36 2.32
C PRO A 97 -9.71 -20.34 1.54
N GLY A 98 -10.08 -19.19 0.99
CA GLY A 98 -11.34 -18.94 0.30
C GLY A 98 -12.40 -18.22 1.14
N ASP A 99 -12.25 -18.17 2.47
CA ASP A 99 -13.22 -17.49 3.33
C ASP A 99 -13.10 -15.96 3.18
N ARG A 100 -14.26 -15.29 3.11
CA ARG A 100 -14.34 -13.82 3.06
C ARG A 100 -14.43 -13.28 4.48
N ASN A 101 -13.50 -12.41 4.84
CA ASN A 101 -13.40 -11.82 6.15
C ASN A 101 -13.39 -10.30 6.08
N ARG A 102 -13.95 -9.68 7.11
CA ARG A 102 -13.90 -8.23 7.32
C ARG A 102 -12.89 -7.92 8.41
N GLY A 103 -12.29 -6.75 8.41
CA GLY A 103 -11.46 -6.30 9.52
C GLY A 103 -11.09 -4.85 9.33
N VAL A 104 -10.63 -4.20 10.40
CA VAL A 104 -10.20 -2.81 10.32
C VAL A 104 -8.75 -2.76 9.87
N LEU A 105 -8.48 -1.94 8.85
CA LEU A 105 -7.13 -1.59 8.45
C LEU A 105 -6.55 -0.62 9.50
N TYR A 106 -5.57 -1.03 10.29
CA TYR A 106 -5.01 -0.18 11.34
C TYR A 106 -3.62 0.37 11.00
N ALA A 107 -2.93 -0.21 10.02
CA ALA A 107 -1.64 0.28 9.57
C ALA A 107 -1.35 -0.13 8.13
N VAL A 108 -0.70 0.77 7.40
CA VAL A 108 -0.16 0.52 6.06
C VAL A 108 1.36 0.64 6.13
N ARG A 109 2.09 -0.45 5.84
CA ARG A 109 3.57 -0.39 5.79
C ARG A 109 4.10 -0.71 4.39
N PRO A 110 4.96 0.16 3.83
CA PRO A 110 5.71 -0.19 2.63
C PRO A 110 6.80 -1.21 2.99
N GLU A 111 6.68 -2.45 2.51
CA GLU A 111 7.69 -3.49 2.70
C GLU A 111 8.42 -3.80 1.38
N ALA A 112 9.63 -4.36 1.46
CA ALA A 112 10.48 -4.62 0.28
C ALA A 112 9.86 -5.60 -0.73
N ARG A 113 8.91 -6.44 -0.29
CA ARG A 113 8.23 -7.45 -1.13
C ARG A 113 6.78 -7.09 -1.49
N GLY A 114 6.27 -5.94 -1.05
CA GLY A 114 4.91 -5.48 -1.32
C GLY A 114 4.46 -4.46 -0.28
N ALA A 115 3.45 -3.66 -0.61
CA ALA A 115 2.74 -2.88 0.41
C ALA A 115 2.00 -3.88 1.31
N GLN A 116 2.38 -3.94 2.59
CA GLN A 116 1.75 -4.85 3.54
C GLN A 116 0.74 -4.05 4.37
N LEU A 117 -0.52 -4.40 4.18
CA LEU A 117 -1.64 -3.83 4.92
C LEU A 117 -1.87 -4.66 6.18
N PHE A 118 -2.05 -4.03 7.33
CA PHE A 118 -2.27 -4.73 8.60
C PHE A 118 -3.72 -4.57 9.03
N VAL A 119 -4.37 -5.71 9.23
CA VAL A 119 -5.79 -5.77 9.56
C VAL A 119 -5.97 -6.38 10.93
N THR A 120 -6.91 -5.84 11.70
CA THR A 120 -7.27 -6.36 13.01
C THR A 120 -8.77 -6.61 13.14
N ARG A 121 -9.13 -7.59 13.98
CA ARG A 121 -10.50 -7.91 14.38
C ARG A 121 -10.69 -7.91 15.90
N SER A 122 -9.60 -7.90 16.68
CA SER A 122 -9.64 -7.95 18.13
C SER A 122 -9.45 -6.59 18.81
N GLN A 123 -8.88 -5.60 18.12
CA GLN A 123 -8.62 -4.28 18.69
C GLN A 123 -9.90 -3.40 18.77
N PRO A 124 -9.96 -2.40 19.68
CA PRO A 124 -11.13 -1.53 19.88
C PRO A 124 -11.60 -0.80 18.62
N GLU A 125 -10.70 -0.52 17.69
CA GLU A 125 -10.96 0.14 16.40
C GLU A 125 -12.01 -0.64 15.59
N MET A 126 -12.02 -1.97 15.70
CA MET A 126 -13.05 -2.83 15.09
C MET A 126 -14.44 -2.51 15.62
N LEU A 127 -14.57 -2.32 16.95
CA LEU A 127 -15.82 -1.97 17.60
C LEU A 127 -16.30 -0.58 17.16
N VAL A 128 -15.41 0.41 17.19
CA VAL A 128 -15.72 1.78 16.75
C VAL A 128 -16.19 1.80 15.30
N ALA A 129 -15.48 1.10 14.41
CA ALA A 129 -15.84 1.05 13.00
C ALA A 129 -17.15 0.30 12.75
N LEU A 130 -17.46 -0.75 13.52
CA LEU A 130 -18.77 -1.42 13.46
C LEU A 130 -19.91 -0.49 13.91
N PHE A 131 -19.72 0.27 14.99
CA PHE A 131 -20.72 1.23 15.46
C PHE A 131 -20.99 2.35 14.45
N ARG A 132 -19.94 2.84 13.76
CA ARG A 132 -20.11 3.83 12.68
C ARG A 132 -20.99 3.32 11.54
N ILE A 133 -20.89 2.03 11.21
CA ILE A 133 -21.70 1.43 10.14
C ILE A 133 -23.16 1.23 10.60
N GLU A 134 -23.36 0.79 11.85
CA GLU A 134 -24.68 0.44 12.37
C GLU A 134 -25.50 1.68 12.79
N VAL A 135 -24.84 2.76 13.21
CA VAL A 135 -25.50 3.96 13.77
C VAL A 135 -25.23 5.18 12.87
N PRO A 136 -26.18 5.54 11.98
CA PRO A 136 -26.04 6.68 11.06
C PRO A 136 -25.79 8.02 11.78
N ALA A 137 -26.32 8.19 13.00
CA ALA A 137 -26.15 9.41 13.79
C ALA A 137 -24.69 9.69 14.19
N ILE A 138 -23.82 8.68 14.21
CA ILE A 138 -22.38 8.84 14.48
C ILE A 138 -21.65 9.33 13.22
N VAL A 139 -22.15 8.96 12.03
CA VAL A 139 -21.62 9.43 10.74
C VAL A 139 -21.91 10.92 10.52
N GLU A 140 -23.05 11.39 11.02
CA GLU A 140 -23.45 12.80 10.98
C GLU A 140 -22.80 13.66 12.09
N GLU A 141 -21.81 13.13 12.82
CA GLU A 141 -21.10 13.78 13.95
C GLU A 141 -22.01 14.28 15.09
N LEU A 142 -23.27 13.82 15.14
CA LEU A 142 -24.23 14.21 16.19
C LEU A 142 -23.89 13.61 17.56
N ILE A 143 -23.11 12.52 17.59
CA ILE A 143 -22.75 11.77 18.80
C ILE A 143 -21.29 11.34 18.74
N GLU A 144 -20.51 11.70 19.76
CA GLU A 144 -19.10 11.34 19.90
C GLU A 144 -18.95 10.07 20.77
N ILE A 145 -18.24 9.05 20.28
CA ILE A 145 -17.94 7.82 21.03
C ILE A 145 -16.72 8.11 21.93
N LYS A 146 -16.89 8.00 23.26
CA LYS A 146 -15.80 8.10 24.26
C LYS A 146 -15.33 6.73 24.73
#